data_AF-A0A6J6B468-F1
#
_entry.id   AF-A0A6J6B468-F1
#
_cell.length_a   1.000
_cell.length_b   1.000
_cell.length_c   1.000
_cell.angle_alpha   90.00
_cell.angle_beta   90.00
_cell.angle_gamma   90.00
#
_symmetry.space_group_name_H-M   'P 1'
#
loop_
_entity.id
_entity.type
_entity.pdbx_description
1 polymer ?
#
loop_
_entity_poly.entity_id
_entity_poly.type
_entity_poly.pdbx_seq_one_letter_code
_entity_poly.pdbx_strand_id
1 'polypeptide(L)'
;MDRVKRLNQIDYVTGIIGAMMLIVYWLIIATLPDFFFVNPTGEELQIRRAELILSTLGWILMSTVAPIALFLYASGFHKARHILPYTALIWPVSLLISQATVYILDGSFYFDYLFKFPIFIYTDIVLPIFILMIWHDLRENFSGKELEVN
;
A
#
# COMPACT_ATOMS: atom_id res chain seq x y z
N MET A 1 12.55 -32.62 0.97
CA MET A 1 11.10 -32.57 1.31
C MET A 1 10.74 -31.29 2.07
N ASP A 2 11.61 -30.79 2.95
CA ASP A 2 11.34 -29.60 3.79
C ASP A 2 11.26 -28.27 3.03
N ARG A 3 12.01 -28.11 1.93
CA ARG A 3 12.02 -26.87 1.12
C ARG A 3 10.68 -26.60 0.41
N VAL A 4 10.12 -27.62 -0.25
CA VAL A 4 8.82 -27.51 -0.95
C VAL A 4 7.72 -27.20 0.04
N LYS A 5 7.75 -27.84 1.22
CA LYS A 5 6.82 -27.56 2.32
C LYS A 5 6.94 -26.12 2.81
N ARG A 6 8.16 -25.60 2.97
CA ARG A 6 8.40 -24.21 3.37
C ARG A 6 7.93 -23.19 2.34
N LEU A 7 8.17 -23.44 1.05
CA LEU A 7 7.69 -22.56 -0.03
C LEU A 7 6.16 -22.52 -0.07
N ASN A 8 5.50 -23.67 0.01
CA ASN A 8 4.04 -23.75 0.07
C ASN A 8 3.48 -23.02 1.30
N GLN A 9 4.19 -23.03 2.44
CA GLN A 9 3.81 -22.24 3.62
C GLN A 9 3.94 -20.73 3.38
N ILE A 10 5.03 -20.27 2.76
CA ILE A 10 5.22 -18.85 2.43
C ILE A 10 4.12 -18.37 1.47
N ASP A 11 3.85 -19.14 0.43
CA ASP A 11 2.82 -18.79 -0.56
C ASP A 11 1.43 -18.75 0.09
N TYR A 12 1.10 -19.71 0.95
CA TYR A 12 -0.16 -19.74 1.71
C TYR A 12 -0.31 -18.51 2.63
N VAL A 13 0.72 -18.20 3.42
CA VAL A 13 0.71 -17.04 4.32
C VAL A 13 0.60 -15.73 3.53
N THR A 14 1.31 -15.63 2.40
CA THR A 14 1.26 -14.46 1.52
C THR A 14 -0.16 -14.23 0.98
N GLY A 15 -0.85 -15.31 0.58
CA GLY A 15 -2.24 -15.25 0.14
C GLY A 15 -3.19 -14.79 1.25
N ILE A 16 -3.04 -15.30 2.48
CA ILE A 16 -3.85 -14.86 3.63
C ILE A 16 -3.62 -13.38 3.91
N ILE A 17 -2.36 -12.92 3.91
CA ILE A 17 -2.04 -11.51 4.13
C ILE A 17 -2.71 -10.64 3.06
N GLY A 18 -2.64 -11.04 1.79
CA GLY A 18 -3.35 -10.35 0.71
C GLY A 18 -4.86 -10.25 0.95
N ALA A 19 -5.51 -11.34 1.36
CA ALA A 19 -6.94 -11.35 1.67
C ALA A 19 -7.29 -10.44 2.85
N MET A 20 -6.53 -10.52 3.94
CA MET A 20 -6.74 -9.67 5.10
C MET A 20 -6.55 -8.19 4.77
N MET A 21 -5.51 -7.85 4.01
CA MET A 21 -5.27 -6.49 3.56
C MET A 21 -6.44 -5.96 2.72
N LEU A 22 -6.90 -6.73 1.73
CA LEU A 22 -8.03 -6.35 0.88
C LEU A 22 -9.28 -6.07 1.73
N ILE A 23 -9.66 -7.02 2.60
CA ILE A 23 -10.88 -6.91 3.41
C ILE A 23 -10.79 -5.73 4.39
N VAL A 24 -9.69 -5.64 5.15
CA VAL A 24 -9.53 -4.60 6.17
C VAL A 24 -9.46 -3.22 5.54
N TYR A 25 -8.69 -3.04 4.46
CA TYR A 25 -8.57 -1.73 3.83
C TYR A 25 -9.89 -1.27 3.23
N TRP A 26 -10.58 -2.14 2.50
CA TRP A 26 -11.89 -1.79 1.94
C TRP A 26 -12.96 -1.55 3.01
N LEU A 27 -12.89 -2.23 4.16
CA LEU A 27 -13.75 -1.93 5.29
C LEU A 27 -13.48 -0.52 5.86
N ILE A 28 -12.21 -0.10 5.94
CA ILE A 28 -11.84 1.27 6.35
C ILE A 28 -12.40 2.28 5.35
N ILE A 29 -12.23 2.05 4.05
CA ILE A 29 -12.77 2.92 2.99
C ILE A 29 -14.29 3.03 3.09
N ALA A 30 -14.99 1.90 3.30
CA ALA A 30 -16.44 1.89 3.43
C ALA A 30 -16.93 2.63 4.70
N THR A 31 -16.11 2.65 5.76
CA THR A 31 -16.44 3.31 7.03
C THR A 31 -16.15 4.81 6.99
N LEU A 32 -15.11 5.23 6.27
CA LEU A 32 -14.62 6.62 6.21
C LEU A 32 -14.50 7.11 4.75
N PRO A 33 -15.58 7.05 3.95
CA PRO A 33 -15.51 7.27 2.51
C PRO A 33 -15.05 8.68 2.11
N ASP A 34 -15.40 9.69 2.92
CA ASP A 34 -15.08 11.09 2.65
C ASP A 34 -13.57 11.37 2.60
N PHE A 35 -12.74 10.53 3.23
CA PHE A 35 -11.29 10.63 3.18
C PHE A 35 -10.69 10.12 1.87
N PHE A 36 -11.38 9.20 1.19
CA PHE A 36 -10.87 8.49 0.01
C PHE A 36 -11.48 9.00 -1.29
N PHE A 37 -12.74 9.40 -1.27
CA PHE A 37 -13.51 9.79 -2.46
C PHE A 37 -13.69 11.30 -2.56
N VAL A 38 -12.58 12.02 -2.75
CA VAL A 38 -12.59 13.47 -2.98
C VAL A 38 -12.73 13.75 -4.48
N ASN A 39 -13.61 14.67 -4.87
CA ASN A 39 -13.79 15.04 -6.27
C ASN A 39 -12.71 16.04 -6.74
N PRO A 40 -11.72 15.64 -7.57
CA PRO A 40 -10.65 16.53 -8.02
C PRO A 40 -11.14 17.62 -8.98
N THR A 41 -12.30 17.44 -9.63
CA THR A 41 -12.82 18.43 -10.61
C THR A 41 -13.45 19.65 -9.95
N GLY A 42 -13.79 19.56 -8.65
CA GLY A 42 -14.36 20.67 -7.89
C GLY A 42 -13.34 21.66 -7.34
N GLU A 43 -12.05 21.32 -7.36
CA GLU A 43 -10.97 22.18 -6.84
C GLU A 43 -10.55 23.22 -7.87
N GLU A 44 -10.30 24.47 -7.52
CA GLU A 44 -9.86 25.48 -8.50
C GLU A 44 -8.35 25.42 -8.79
N LEU A 45 -7.56 25.07 -7.77
CA LEU A 45 -6.11 25.04 -7.85
C LEU A 45 -5.60 23.77 -8.56
N GLN A 46 -4.92 23.92 -9.70
CA GLN A 46 -4.42 22.80 -10.49
C GLN A 46 -3.49 21.85 -9.72
N ILE A 47 -2.64 22.41 -8.84
CA ILE A 47 -1.75 21.63 -7.99
C ILE A 47 -2.56 20.71 -7.06
N ARG A 48 -3.62 21.26 -6.44
CA ARG A 48 -4.51 20.50 -5.56
C ARG A 48 -5.23 19.38 -6.31
N ARG A 49 -5.67 19.63 -7.54
CA ARG A 49 -6.27 18.59 -8.40
C ARG A 49 -5.31 17.43 -8.64
N ALA A 50 -4.06 17.73 -8.98
CA ALA A 50 -3.04 16.70 -9.24
C ALA A 50 -2.74 15.86 -7.98
N GLU A 51 -2.68 16.50 -6.81
CA GLU A 51 -2.51 15.81 -5.53
C GLU A 51 -3.67 14.86 -5.19
N LEU A 52 -4.91 15.29 -5.44
CA LEU A 52 -6.09 14.45 -5.21
C LEU A 52 -6.10 13.24 -6.15
N ILE A 53 -5.70 13.41 -7.41
CA ILE A 53 -5.54 12.29 -8.36
C ILE A 53 -4.43 11.36 -7.86
N LEU A 54 -3.28 11.88 -7.48
CA LEU A 54 -2.15 11.09 -6.98
C LEU A 54 -2.53 10.31 -5.71
N SER A 55 -3.26 10.95 -4.80
CA SER A 55 -3.76 10.32 -3.57
C SER A 55 -4.78 9.23 -3.89
N THR A 56 -5.67 9.48 -4.86
CA THR A 56 -6.63 8.48 -5.34
C THR A 56 -5.92 7.24 -5.89
N LEU A 57 -4.89 7.45 -6.73
CA LEU A 57 -4.06 6.36 -7.23
C LEU A 57 -3.35 5.64 -6.06
N GLY A 58 -2.80 6.38 -5.10
CA GLY A 58 -2.08 5.82 -3.96
C GLY A 58 -2.93 4.85 -3.15
N TRP A 59 -4.13 5.26 -2.71
CA TRP A 59 -4.96 4.37 -1.90
C TRP A 59 -5.52 3.21 -2.73
N ILE A 60 -5.82 3.38 -4.02
CA ILE A 60 -6.26 2.28 -4.90
C ILE A 60 -5.15 1.23 -5.03
N LEU A 61 -3.91 1.68 -5.24
CA LEU A 61 -2.75 0.80 -5.35
C LEU A 61 -2.55 -0.02 -4.08
N MET A 62 -2.66 0.59 -2.90
CA MET A 62 -2.54 -0.14 -1.63
C MET A 62 -3.74 -1.04 -1.33
N SER A 63 -4.96 -0.54 -1.49
CA SER A 63 -6.18 -1.26 -1.11
C SER A 63 -6.47 -2.45 -2.01
N THR A 64 -6.00 -2.42 -3.27
CA THR A 64 -6.40 -3.39 -4.29
C THR A 64 -5.21 -4.01 -4.99
N VAL A 65 -4.29 -3.20 -5.53
CA VAL A 65 -3.18 -3.73 -6.35
C VAL A 65 -2.17 -4.50 -5.50
N ALA A 66 -1.84 -4.04 -4.29
CA ALA A 66 -0.95 -4.77 -3.40
C ALA A 66 -1.52 -6.15 -3.00
N PRO A 67 -2.78 -6.27 -2.52
CA PRO A 67 -3.42 -7.57 -2.31
C PRO A 67 -3.41 -8.49 -3.52
N ILE A 68 -3.75 -7.97 -4.71
CA ILE A 68 -3.73 -8.75 -5.95
C ILE A 68 -2.32 -9.25 -6.27
N ALA A 69 -1.29 -8.41 -6.08
CA ALA A 69 0.10 -8.81 -6.27
C ALA A 69 0.51 -9.94 -5.31
N LEU A 70 0.04 -9.92 -4.07
CA LEU A 70 0.27 -10.99 -3.09
C LEU A 70 -0.47 -12.28 -3.48
N PHE A 71 -1.70 -12.20 -4.01
CA PHE A 71 -2.41 -13.37 -4.53
C PHE A 71 -1.72 -13.97 -5.77
N LEU A 72 -1.26 -13.13 -6.69
CA LEU A 72 -0.50 -13.57 -7.86
C LEU A 72 0.81 -14.24 -7.44
N TYR A 73 1.51 -13.67 -6.45
CA TYR A 73 2.70 -14.28 -5.88
C TYR A 73 2.39 -15.66 -5.29
N ALA A 74 1.35 -15.77 -4.45
CA ALA A 74 0.90 -17.01 -3.84
C ALA A 74 0.45 -18.08 -4.85
N SER A 75 0.00 -17.63 -6.04
CA SER A 75 -0.38 -18.50 -7.16
C SER A 75 0.82 -18.94 -8.02
N GLY A 76 2.05 -18.62 -7.62
CA GLY A 76 3.29 -18.98 -8.31
C GLY A 76 3.84 -17.91 -9.25
N PHE A 77 3.14 -16.80 -9.48
CA PHE A 77 3.66 -15.68 -10.28
C PHE A 77 4.54 -14.76 -9.42
N HIS A 78 5.69 -15.27 -9.00
CA HIS A 78 6.58 -14.60 -8.03
C HIS A 78 7.12 -13.24 -8.49
N LYS A 79 7.10 -12.95 -9.80
CA LYS A 79 7.48 -11.63 -10.35
C LYS A 79 6.51 -10.52 -9.91
N ALA A 80 5.29 -10.85 -9.50
CA ALA A 80 4.33 -9.89 -8.96
C ALA A 80 4.89 -9.07 -7.80
N ARG A 81 5.84 -9.61 -7.01
CA ARG A 81 6.45 -8.88 -5.89
C ARG A 81 7.08 -7.55 -6.29
N HIS A 82 7.54 -7.41 -7.55
CA HIS A 82 8.22 -6.19 -8.00
C HIS A 82 7.30 -4.95 -7.98
N ILE A 83 5.98 -5.13 -7.96
CA ILE A 83 5.03 -4.01 -7.88
C ILE A 83 4.80 -3.52 -6.45
N LEU A 84 5.02 -4.38 -5.44
CA LEU A 84 4.76 -4.10 -4.02
C LEU A 84 5.39 -2.79 -3.49
N PRO A 85 6.67 -2.45 -3.78
CA PRO A 85 7.23 -1.21 -3.27
C PRO A 85 6.55 0.03 -3.86
N TYR A 86 6.14 -0.02 -5.13
CA TYR A 86 5.41 1.10 -5.74
C TYR A 86 4.02 1.25 -5.12
N THR A 87 3.31 0.14 -4.92
CA THR A 87 2.00 0.18 -4.25
C THR A 87 2.10 0.69 -2.82
N ALA A 88 3.19 0.36 -2.10
CA ALA A 88 3.40 0.80 -0.72
C ALA A 88 3.78 2.28 -0.61
N LEU A 89 4.53 2.83 -1.58
CA LEU A 89 5.13 4.15 -1.46
C LEU A 89 4.27 5.28 -2.07
N ILE A 90 3.45 5.01 -3.09
CA ILE A 90 2.70 6.10 -3.76
C ILE A 90 1.73 6.80 -2.80
N TRP A 91 1.07 6.07 -1.91
CA TRP A 91 0.19 6.65 -0.89
C TRP A 91 0.91 7.55 0.13
N PRO A 92 1.91 7.08 0.90
CA PRO A 92 2.59 7.95 1.87
C PRO A 92 3.30 9.13 1.19
N VAL A 93 3.84 8.95 -0.03
CA VAL A 93 4.41 10.07 -0.79
C VAL A 93 3.34 11.09 -1.18
N SER A 94 2.16 10.66 -1.63
CA SER A 94 1.08 11.58 -1.97
C SER A 94 0.60 12.37 -0.76
N LEU A 95 0.52 11.72 0.42
CA LEU A 95 0.19 12.39 1.67
C LEU A 95 1.24 13.42 2.06
N LEU A 96 2.53 13.10 1.95
CA LEU A 96 3.60 14.06 2.26
C LEU A 96 3.57 15.28 1.33
N ILE A 97 3.32 15.08 0.03
CA ILE A 97 3.15 16.19 -0.92
C ILE A 97 1.96 17.05 -0.53
N SER A 98 0.81 16.43 -0.23
CA SER A 98 -0.39 17.12 0.22
C SER A 98 -0.15 17.94 1.50
N GLN A 99 0.55 17.38 2.49
CA GLN A 99 0.90 18.07 3.73
C GLN A 99 1.83 19.27 3.48
N ALA A 100 2.81 19.12 2.57
CA ALA A 100 3.69 20.21 2.19
C ALA A 100 2.91 21.36 1.52
N THR A 101 1.98 21.03 0.62
CA THR A 101 1.15 22.04 -0.05
C THR A 101 0.23 22.77 0.93
N VAL A 102 -0.46 22.04 1.82
CA VAL A 102 -1.31 22.66 2.84
C VAL A 102 -0.49 23.56 3.77
N TYR A 103 0.71 23.14 4.16
CA TYR A 103 1.59 23.99 4.97
C TYR A 103 2.00 25.29 4.25
N ILE A 104 2.28 25.22 2.95
CA ILE A 104 2.65 26.40 2.15
C ILE A 104 1.46 27.37 2.00
N LEU A 105 0.24 26.84 1.83
CA LEU A 105 -0.96 27.65 1.58
C LEU A 105 -1.56 28.22 2.88
N ASP A 106 -1.68 27.37 3.90
CA ASP A 106 -2.45 27.65 5.12
C ASP A 106 -1.55 27.88 6.35
N GLY A 107 -0.23 27.74 6.20
CA GLY A 107 0.75 27.98 7.26
C GLY A 107 0.78 26.92 8.37
N SER A 108 0.06 25.80 8.21
CA SER A 108 -0.02 24.73 9.21
C SER A 108 -0.15 23.36 8.56
N PHE A 109 0.32 22.31 9.25
CA PHE A 109 0.14 20.94 8.80
C PHE A 109 -1.23 20.41 9.19
N TYR A 110 -1.76 19.49 8.38
CA TYR A 110 -3.00 18.80 8.65
C TYR A 110 -2.73 17.43 9.27
N PHE A 111 -2.08 17.37 10.45
CA PHE A 111 -1.84 16.09 11.14
C PHE A 111 -2.89 15.75 12.20
N ASP A 112 -3.77 16.70 12.55
CA ASP A 112 -4.81 16.53 13.57
C ASP A 112 -5.76 15.34 13.29
N TYR A 113 -5.97 15.00 12.01
CA TYR A 113 -6.81 13.86 11.65
C TYR A 113 -6.25 12.53 12.14
N LEU A 114 -4.92 12.38 12.29
CA LEU A 114 -4.30 11.16 12.81
C LEU A 114 -4.65 10.92 14.28
N PHE A 115 -4.84 11.98 15.05
CA PHE A 115 -5.28 11.88 16.45
C PHE A 115 -6.79 11.65 16.57
N LYS A 116 -7.58 12.27 15.67
CA LYS A 116 -9.04 12.10 15.63
C LYS A 116 -9.46 10.73 15.11
N PHE A 117 -8.71 10.18 14.17
CA PHE A 117 -8.96 8.92 13.50
C PHE A 117 -7.69 8.06 13.49
N PRO A 118 -7.34 7.41 14.62
CA PRO A 118 -6.10 6.63 14.75
C PRO A 118 -5.94 5.50 13.73
N ILE A 119 -7.03 5.05 13.11
CA ILE A 119 -7.00 4.06 12.03
C ILE A 119 -6.16 4.53 10.83
N PHE A 120 -6.00 5.84 10.61
CA PHE A 120 -5.14 6.34 9.55
C PHE A 120 -3.64 6.18 9.86
N ILE A 121 -3.25 6.03 11.13
CA ILE A 121 -1.87 5.61 11.46
C ILE A 121 -1.59 4.23 10.85
N TYR A 122 -2.60 3.35 10.87
CA TYR A 122 -2.47 2.05 10.23
C TYR A 122 -2.34 2.16 8.71
N THR A 123 -3.22 2.89 8.02
CA THR A 123 -3.18 2.99 6.55
C THR A 123 -2.02 3.82 6.02
N ASP A 124 -1.63 4.88 6.72
CA ASP A 124 -0.69 5.88 6.20
C ASP A 124 0.77 5.54 6.53
N ILE A 125 0.99 4.74 7.58
CA ILE A 125 2.33 4.45 8.09
C ILE A 125 2.54 2.94 8.22
N VAL A 126 1.75 2.27 9.06
CA VAL A 126 2.02 0.86 9.42
C VAL A 126 1.92 -0.05 8.20
N LEU A 127 0.86 0.09 7.41
CA LEU A 127 0.63 -0.79 6.27
C LEU A 127 1.66 -0.61 5.14
N PRO A 128 2.03 0.61 4.71
CA PRO A 128 3.16 0.81 3.79
C PRO A 128 4.44 0.12 4.24
N ILE A 129 4.82 0.28 5.51
CA ILE A 129 6.01 -0.35 6.08
C ILE A 129 5.87 -1.87 6.04
N PHE A 130 4.71 -2.39 6.44
CA PHE A 130 4.44 -3.83 6.43
C PHE A 130 4.52 -4.43 5.02
N ILE A 131 3.99 -3.75 3.99
CA ILE A 131 4.11 -4.19 2.60
C ILE A 131 5.58 -4.20 2.16
N LEU A 132 6.37 -3.19 2.54
CA LEU A 132 7.81 -3.15 2.23
C LEU A 132 8.59 -4.27 2.93
N MET A 133 8.23 -4.62 4.16
CA MET A 133 8.80 -5.78 4.87
C MET A 133 8.47 -7.09 4.13
N ILE A 134 7.22 -7.29 3.72
CA ILE A 134 6.84 -8.47 2.92
C ILE A 134 7.65 -8.50 1.62
N TRP A 135 7.74 -7.37 0.90
CA TRP A 135 8.52 -7.30 -0.32
C TRP A 135 9.99 -7.68 -0.11
N HIS A 136 10.60 -7.19 0.98
CA HIS A 136 11.97 -7.52 1.37
C HIS A 136 12.13 -9.03 1.56
N ASP A 137 11.26 -9.66 2.36
CA ASP A 137 11.31 -11.09 2.65
C ASP A 137 11.07 -11.95 1.39
N LEU A 138 10.12 -11.55 0.52
CA LEU A 138 9.83 -12.24 -0.74
C LEU A 138 10.98 -12.11 -1.77
N ARG A 139 11.83 -11.09 -1.64
CA ARG A 139 13.02 -10.90 -2.49
C ARG A 139 14.14 -11.85 -2.08
N GLU A 140 14.47 -11.92 -0.79
CA GLU A 140 15.55 -12.77 -0.27
C GLU A 140 15.31 -14.25 -0.56
N ASN A 141 14.08 -14.72 -0.34
CA ASN A 141 13.70 -16.11 -0.55
C ASN A 141 13.80 -16.56 -2.03
N PHE A 142 13.74 -15.63 -2.97
CA PHE A 142 13.91 -15.96 -4.39
C PHE A 142 15.38 -15.85 -4.83
N SER A 143 16.17 -14.95 -4.26
CA SER A 143 17.61 -14.88 -4.55
C SER A 143 18.33 -16.18 -4.17
N GLY A 144 17.91 -16.85 -3.09
CA GLY A 144 18.40 -18.18 -2.73
C GLY A 144 17.98 -19.30 -3.71
N LYS A 145 17.04 -19.04 -4.63
CA LYS A 145 16.63 -20.00 -5.68
C LYS A 145 17.59 -20.01 -6.88
N GLU A 146 18.23 -18.88 -7.20
CA GLU A 146 19.15 -18.76 -8.34
C GLU A 146 20.57 -19.24 -8.02
N LEU A 147 21.02 -19.13 -6.76
CA LEU A 147 22.37 -19.48 -6.34
C LEU A 147 22.62 -21.00 -6.19
N GLU A 148 21.59 -21.84 -6.18
CA GLU A 148 21.70 -23.30 -6.03
C GLU A 148 21.40 -24.09 -7.31
N VAL A 149 21.10 -23.39 -8.42
CA VAL A 149 20.83 -24.00 -9.73
C VAL A 149 22.06 -23.89 -10.67
N ASN A 150 23.10 -23.16 -10.24
CA ASN A 150 24.44 -23.16 -10.83
C ASN A 150 25.43 -23.89 -9.92
#